data_AF-A0A9E6MU48-F1
#
_entry.id   AF-A0A9E6MU48-F1
#
_cell.length_a   1.000
_cell.length_b   1.000
_cell.length_c   1.000
_cell.angle_alpha   90.00
_cell.angle_beta   90.00
_cell.angle_gamma   90.00
#
_symmetry.space_group_name_H-M   'P 1'
#
loop_
_entity.id
_entity.type
_entity.pdbx_description
1 polymer ?
#
loop_
_entity_poly.entity_id
_entity_poly.type
_entity_poly.pdbx_seq_one_letter_code
_entity_poly.pdbx_strand_id
1 'polypeptide(L)'
;MTNSVSKPLARTAELEKLQEEYMLILAEIVEYICKNLGQSIERQTVPEGHSDFWRKYSTKISIPKAIALEKGYGNGKFTEVRRNVNSKFHIYEEYEAEKDGVDQIVFLIAPKSVLKLDRPTESALHYSKIALEEVKKHIKKLSKDEYKKLREQIYVNGIIEIPIILPKRTKLIPLQRHLKRYPKIFKNIVGFRRPHANSEIRKQGYNLYAQINRLDF
;
A
#
# COMPACT_ATOMS: atom_id res chain seq x y z
N MET A 1 11.60 34.12 -33.65
CA MET A 1 11.59 34.32 -32.18
C MET A 1 11.31 32.98 -31.53
N THR A 2 12.34 32.39 -30.95
CA THR A 2 12.36 31.00 -30.47
C THR A 2 12.08 30.90 -28.97
N ASN A 3 11.27 29.89 -28.64
CA ASN A 3 11.28 29.08 -27.42
C ASN A 3 10.65 29.65 -26.13
N SER A 4 9.36 29.36 -25.94
CA SER A 4 8.68 29.39 -24.63
C SER A 4 8.50 27.98 -23.99
N VAL A 5 9.12 26.94 -24.55
CA VAL A 5 8.90 25.52 -24.14
C VAL A 5 9.86 25.04 -23.04
N SER A 6 10.90 25.80 -22.67
CA SER A 6 11.95 25.36 -21.72
C SER A 6 11.65 25.61 -20.22
N LYS A 7 10.65 26.44 -19.89
CA LYS A 7 10.36 26.84 -18.49
C LYS A 7 9.85 25.71 -17.56
N PRO A 8 9.03 24.74 -18.01
CA PRO A 8 8.53 23.69 -17.11
C PRO A 8 9.65 22.76 -16.63
N LEU A 9 10.56 22.37 -17.53
CA LEU A 9 11.64 21.43 -17.25
C LEU A 9 12.67 22.00 -16.28
N ALA A 10 13.04 23.28 -16.44
CA ALA A 10 13.98 23.94 -15.54
C ALA A 10 13.44 24.04 -14.10
N ARG A 11 12.16 24.41 -13.95
CA ARG A 11 11.51 24.49 -12.63
C ARG A 11 11.37 23.11 -11.96
N THR A 12 11.09 22.05 -12.72
CA THR A 12 11.03 20.69 -12.18
C THR A 12 12.40 20.26 -11.64
N ALA A 13 13.48 20.50 -12.39
CA ALA A 13 14.83 20.17 -11.96
C ALA A 13 15.28 20.99 -10.74
N GLU A 14 14.88 22.25 -10.64
CA GLU A 14 15.11 23.09 -9.45
C GLU A 14 14.39 22.53 -8.21
N LEU A 15 13.12 22.11 -8.36
CA LEU A 15 12.35 21.50 -7.28
C LEU A 15 12.91 20.13 -6.85
N GLU A 16 13.42 19.33 -7.77
CA GLU A 16 14.09 18.06 -7.46
C GLU A 16 15.35 18.29 -6.64
N LYS A 17 16.20 19.25 -7.03
CA LYS A 17 17.39 19.62 -6.26
C LYS A 17 17.05 20.12 -4.86
N LEU A 18 16.01 20.96 -4.73
CA LEU A 18 15.55 21.43 -3.43
C LEU A 18 14.99 20.28 -2.57
N GLN A 19 14.30 19.31 -3.17
CA GLN A 19 13.85 18.09 -2.47
C GLN A 19 15.03 17.26 -1.98
N GLU A 20 16.05 17.05 -2.80
CA GLU A 20 17.26 16.31 -2.43
C GLU A 20 18.02 16.99 -1.30
N GLU A 21 18.26 18.29 -1.41
CA GLU A 21 18.94 19.07 -0.37
C GLU A 21 18.17 19.02 0.96
N TYR A 22 16.85 19.22 0.93
CA TYR A 22 16.03 19.15 2.14
C TYR A 22 15.94 17.73 2.72
N MET A 23 15.99 16.70 1.87
CA MET A 23 15.99 15.31 2.30
C MET A 23 17.27 14.94 3.05
N LEU A 24 18.42 15.46 2.61
CA LEU A 24 19.69 15.29 3.33
C LEU A 24 19.64 15.95 4.71
N ILE A 25 19.14 17.18 4.79
CA ILE A 25 18.96 17.90 6.07
C ILE A 25 18.06 17.10 7.03
N LEU A 26 16.91 16.62 6.57
CA LEU A 26 16.02 15.81 7.40
C LEU A 26 16.65 14.47 7.80
N ALA A 27 17.39 13.82 6.91
CA ALA A 27 18.10 12.58 7.23
C ALA A 27 19.13 12.80 8.34
N GLU A 28 19.93 13.86 8.26
CA GLU A 28 20.91 14.21 9.30
C GLU A 28 20.24 14.53 10.64
N ILE A 29 19.10 15.22 10.63
CA ILE A 29 18.32 15.51 11.84
C ILE A 29 17.81 14.22 12.46
N VAL A 30 17.19 13.35 11.67
CA VAL A 30 16.66 12.06 12.15
C VAL A 30 17.78 11.19 12.69
N GLU A 31 18.93 11.15 12.01
CA GLU A 31 20.11 10.43 12.46
C GLU A 31 20.63 10.95 13.80
N TYR A 32 20.76 12.28 13.94
CA TYR A 32 21.16 12.92 15.19
C TYR A 32 20.19 12.60 16.33
N ILE A 33 18.88 12.68 16.07
CA ILE A 33 17.84 12.32 17.05
C ILE A 33 17.99 10.86 17.50
N CYS A 34 18.23 9.93 16.58
CA CYS A 34 18.37 8.51 16.91
C CYS A 34 19.67 8.20 17.66
N LYS A 35 20.80 8.72 17.16
CA LYS A 35 22.14 8.37 17.65
C LYS A 35 22.57 9.18 18.87
N ASN A 36 22.31 10.49 18.86
CA ASN A 36 22.79 11.41 19.88
C ASN A 36 21.76 11.66 20.97
N LEU A 37 20.46 11.67 20.63
CA LEU A 37 19.38 11.88 21.60
C LEU A 37 18.71 10.58 22.06
N GLY A 38 19.05 9.44 21.45
CA GLY A 38 18.55 8.12 21.83
C GLY A 38 17.04 7.93 21.62
N GLN A 39 16.41 8.76 20.79
CA GLN A 39 14.97 8.66 20.54
C GLN A 39 14.68 7.64 19.44
N SER A 40 13.63 6.84 19.62
CA SER A 40 13.21 5.87 18.61
C SER A 40 12.28 6.51 17.58
N ILE A 41 12.50 6.18 16.31
CA ILE A 41 11.59 6.49 15.19
C ILE A 41 10.68 5.31 14.84
N GLU A 42 10.68 4.26 15.66
CA GLU A 42 9.84 3.09 15.42
C GLU A 42 8.37 3.48 15.41
N ARG A 43 7.68 3.06 14.35
CA ARG A 43 6.28 3.42 14.12
C ARG A 43 5.38 2.44 14.86
N GLN A 44 4.54 2.97 15.74
CA GLN A 44 3.50 2.18 16.38
C GLN A 44 2.51 1.64 15.33
N THR A 45 2.01 0.42 15.57
CA THR A 45 1.01 -0.18 14.69
C THR A 45 -0.40 0.19 15.14
N VAL A 46 -1.21 0.73 14.22
CA VAL A 46 -2.63 1.03 14.47
C VAL A 46 -3.55 0.29 13.49
N PRO A 47 -4.77 -0.07 13.88
CA PRO A 47 -5.76 -0.63 12.96
C PRO A 47 -6.10 0.36 11.83
N GLU A 48 -6.30 -0.15 10.61
CA GLU A 48 -6.73 0.66 9.45
C GLU A 48 -8.14 1.28 9.65
N GLY A 49 -8.38 2.48 9.10
CA GLY A 49 -9.69 3.16 9.16
C GLY A 49 -9.87 4.13 10.35
N HIS A 50 -8.83 4.28 11.16
CA HIS A 50 -8.83 5.05 12.40
C HIS A 50 -7.93 6.28 12.27
N SER A 51 -8.22 7.18 11.32
CA SER A 51 -7.45 8.43 11.07
C SER A 51 -7.32 9.30 12.33
N ASP A 52 -8.37 9.32 13.15
CA ASP A 52 -8.44 10.14 14.36
C ASP A 52 -7.43 9.69 15.43
N PHE A 53 -6.91 8.47 15.29
CA PHE A 53 -5.93 7.89 16.20
C PHE A 53 -4.48 8.22 15.81
N TRP A 54 -4.24 8.88 14.67
CA TRP A 54 -2.90 9.21 14.20
C TRP A 54 -2.17 10.14 15.16
N ARG A 55 -2.86 11.13 15.75
CA ARG A 55 -2.29 11.99 16.81
C ARG A 55 -2.05 11.27 18.13
N LYS A 56 -2.88 10.26 18.44
CA LYS A 56 -2.79 9.52 19.70
C LYS A 56 -1.63 8.53 19.72
N TYR A 57 -1.38 7.85 18.60
CA TYR A 57 -0.35 6.82 18.47
C TYR A 57 0.81 7.24 17.57
N SER A 58 0.97 8.54 17.33
CA SER A 58 2.16 9.04 16.64
C SER A 58 3.39 8.86 17.51
N THR A 59 4.49 8.53 16.86
CA THR A 59 5.80 8.55 17.51
C THR A 59 6.27 9.99 17.51
N LYS A 60 6.43 10.56 18.71
CA LYS A 60 6.94 11.92 18.89
C LYS A 60 8.45 11.86 19.01
N ILE A 61 9.13 12.60 18.15
CA ILE A 61 10.56 12.87 18.28
C ILE A 61 10.80 14.37 18.34
N SER A 62 11.88 14.79 18.99
CA SER A 62 12.22 16.21 19.08
C SER A 62 13.72 16.45 19.00
N ILE A 63 14.08 17.65 18.56
CA ILE A 63 15.46 18.15 18.51
C ILE A 63 15.48 19.59 19.02
N PRO A 64 16.53 20.02 19.75
CA PRO A 64 16.68 21.42 20.13
C PRO A 64 16.68 22.31 18.89
N LYS A 65 15.90 23.39 18.93
CA LYS A 65 15.70 24.30 17.78
C LYS A 65 17.02 24.85 17.25
N ALA A 66 17.93 25.24 18.14
CA ALA A 66 19.26 25.71 17.76
C ALA A 66 20.04 24.71 16.90
N ILE A 67 20.00 23.41 17.26
CA ILE A 67 20.70 22.35 16.52
C ILE A 67 20.02 22.08 15.17
N ALA A 68 18.69 22.14 15.12
CA ALA A 68 17.97 22.01 13.84
C ALA A 68 18.30 23.17 12.88
N LEU A 69 18.36 24.40 13.39
CA LEU A 69 18.73 25.58 12.61
C LEU A 69 20.17 25.49 12.10
N GLU A 70 21.11 25.01 12.91
CA GLU A 70 22.50 24.76 12.50
C GLU A 70 22.59 23.77 11.34
N LYS A 71 21.74 22.75 11.33
CA LYS A 71 21.61 21.77 10.24
C LYS A 71 20.85 22.29 9.02
N GLY A 72 20.43 23.55 9.01
CA GLY A 72 19.74 24.19 7.88
C GLY A 72 18.22 23.99 7.85
N TYR A 73 17.64 23.37 8.87
CA TYR A 73 16.18 23.23 8.99
C TYR A 73 15.53 24.56 9.38
N GLY A 74 14.36 24.87 8.81
CA GLY A 74 13.70 26.17 8.98
C GLY A 74 14.05 27.21 7.91
N ASN A 75 14.91 26.87 6.95
CA ASN A 75 15.18 27.75 5.80
C ASN A 75 13.93 27.85 4.89
N GLY A 76 13.47 29.08 4.68
CA GLY A 76 12.26 29.38 3.89
C GLY A 76 12.32 28.91 2.43
N LYS A 77 13.52 28.68 1.86
CA LYS A 77 13.67 28.16 0.49
C LYS A 77 13.06 26.77 0.29
N PHE A 78 12.91 25.98 1.36
CA PHE A 78 12.35 24.64 1.29
C PHE A 78 10.82 24.58 1.44
N THR A 79 10.14 25.72 1.65
CA THR A 79 8.70 25.76 1.93
C THR A 79 7.86 24.99 0.90
N GLU A 80 8.19 25.11 -0.39
CA GLU A 80 7.46 24.45 -1.49
C GLU A 80 7.66 22.92 -1.50
N VAL A 81 8.81 22.43 -1.03
CA VAL A 81 9.16 21.00 -1.03
C VAL A 81 8.92 20.31 0.32
N ARG A 82 8.80 21.08 1.40
CA ARG A 82 8.75 20.61 2.79
C ARG A 82 7.71 19.54 3.03
N ARG A 83 6.47 19.77 2.59
CA ARG A 83 5.37 18.80 2.75
C ARG A 83 5.65 17.47 2.03
N ASN A 84 6.24 17.53 0.84
CA ASN A 84 6.54 16.34 0.04
C ASN A 84 7.64 15.52 0.71
N VAL A 85 8.74 16.15 1.10
CA VAL A 85 9.86 15.46 1.75
C VAL A 85 9.45 14.94 3.13
N ASN A 86 8.73 15.71 3.96
CA ASN A 86 8.22 15.25 5.26
C ASN A 86 7.42 13.96 5.15
N SER A 87 6.57 13.86 4.11
CA SER A 87 5.79 12.64 3.83
C SER A 87 6.66 11.40 3.59
N LYS A 88 7.83 11.56 2.96
CA LYS A 88 8.79 10.46 2.74
C LYS A 88 9.37 9.93 4.05
N PHE A 89 9.51 10.78 5.07
CA PHE A 89 9.90 10.41 6.43
C PHE A 89 8.72 10.05 7.34
N HIS A 90 7.50 10.00 6.80
CA HIS A 90 6.25 9.79 7.54
C HIS A 90 5.95 10.86 8.59
N ILE A 91 6.56 12.04 8.48
CA ILE A 91 6.25 13.19 9.33
C ILE A 91 4.99 13.83 8.77
N TYR A 92 3.93 13.86 9.57
CA TYR A 92 2.65 14.46 9.14
C TYR A 92 2.37 15.81 9.81
N GLU A 93 3.03 16.09 10.93
CA GLU A 93 2.87 17.32 11.69
C GLU A 93 4.21 17.64 12.39
N GLU A 94 4.54 18.93 12.42
CA GLU A 94 5.73 19.45 13.08
C GLU A 94 5.35 20.77 13.76
N TYR A 95 5.87 21.01 14.95
CA TYR A 95 5.57 22.22 15.71
C TYR A 95 6.70 22.55 16.68
N GLU A 96 6.75 23.80 17.14
CA GLU A 96 7.69 24.24 18.15
C GLU A 96 7.06 24.11 19.54
N ALA A 97 7.83 23.64 20.51
CA ALA A 97 7.42 23.54 21.90
C ALA A 97 8.64 23.67 22.83
N GLU A 98 8.43 24.25 24.00
CA GLU A 98 9.46 24.28 25.04
C GLU A 98 9.50 22.95 25.80
N LYS A 99 10.69 22.42 26.03
CA LYS A 99 10.92 21.27 26.90
C LYS A 99 12.17 21.51 27.75
N ASP A 100 12.03 21.39 29.06
CA ASP A 100 13.12 21.56 30.03
C ASP A 100 13.86 22.91 29.88
N GLY A 101 13.12 23.98 29.58
CA GLY A 101 13.68 25.33 29.37
C GLY A 101 14.36 25.57 28.03
N VAL A 102 14.26 24.62 27.09
CA VAL A 102 14.88 24.69 25.76
C VAL A 102 13.82 24.56 24.67
N ASP A 103 13.81 25.49 23.71
CA ASP A 103 12.97 25.40 22.52
C ASP A 103 13.31 24.15 21.70
N GLN A 104 12.30 23.35 21.41
CA GLN A 104 12.40 22.14 20.60
C GLN A 104 11.56 22.27 19.34
N ILE A 105 12.02 21.60 18.28
CA ILE A 105 11.19 21.26 17.13
C ILE A 105 10.73 19.83 17.33
N VAL A 106 9.42 19.64 17.41
CA VAL A 106 8.78 18.33 17.57
C VAL A 106 8.27 17.85 16.21
N PHE A 107 8.58 16.60 15.88
CA PHE A 107 8.06 15.90 14.72
C PHE A 107 7.13 14.77 15.16
N LEU A 108 5.94 14.71 14.56
CA LEU A 108 5.01 13.62 14.73
C LEU A 108 5.14 12.65 13.55
N ILE A 109 5.70 11.48 13.81
CA ILE A 109 5.80 10.39 12.85
C ILE A 109 4.47 9.62 12.87
N ALA A 110 3.88 9.42 11.69
CA ALA A 110 2.62 8.71 11.54
C ALA A 110 2.76 7.24 11.95
N PRO A 111 1.78 6.66 12.65
CA PRO A 111 1.79 5.23 12.92
C PRO A 111 1.69 4.41 11.64
N LYS A 112 2.09 3.14 11.70
CA LYS A 112 1.92 2.17 10.61
C LYS A 112 0.51 1.60 10.70
N SER A 113 -0.29 1.75 9.65
CA SER A 113 -1.57 1.04 9.59
C SER A 113 -1.30 -0.44 9.32
N VAL A 114 -1.84 -1.30 10.17
CA VAL A 114 -1.94 -2.73 9.91
C VAL A 114 -3.42 -3.06 9.79
N LEU A 115 -3.77 -3.73 8.70
CA LEU A 115 -5.08 -4.33 8.52
C LEU A 115 -5.34 -5.27 9.70
N LYS A 116 -6.14 -4.85 10.69
CA LYS A 116 -6.81 -5.81 11.56
C LYS A 116 -7.73 -6.61 10.65
N LEU A 117 -7.43 -7.88 10.51
CA LEU A 117 -8.36 -8.81 9.91
C LEU A 117 -9.50 -8.99 10.91
N ASP A 118 -10.51 -8.13 10.81
CA ASP A 118 -11.80 -8.39 11.44
C ASP A 118 -12.29 -9.78 11.01
N ARG A 119 -13.25 -10.35 11.76
CA ARG A 119 -13.96 -11.53 11.25
C ARG A 119 -14.42 -11.22 9.82
N PRO A 120 -14.27 -12.18 8.88
CA PRO A 120 -14.70 -11.95 7.51
C PRO A 120 -16.14 -11.46 7.49
N THR A 121 -16.41 -10.41 6.71
CA THR A 121 -17.77 -9.92 6.55
C THR A 121 -18.63 -11.01 5.93
N GLU A 122 -19.93 -11.01 6.20
CA GLU A 122 -20.86 -11.97 5.60
C GLU A 122 -20.78 -11.97 4.06
N SER A 123 -20.61 -10.79 3.47
CA SER A 123 -20.38 -10.65 2.02
C SER A 123 -19.08 -11.31 1.55
N ALA A 124 -17.99 -11.21 2.31
CA ALA A 124 -16.74 -11.88 1.97
C ALA A 124 -16.86 -13.41 2.06
N LEU A 125 -17.57 -13.92 3.09
CA LEU A 125 -17.88 -15.35 3.23
C LEU A 125 -18.78 -15.84 2.08
N HIS A 126 -19.80 -15.08 1.72
CA HIS A 126 -20.71 -15.40 0.64
C HIS A 126 -19.97 -15.50 -0.71
N TYR A 127 -19.18 -14.49 -1.06
CA TYR A 127 -18.47 -14.47 -2.34
C TYR A 127 -17.33 -15.48 -2.41
N SER A 128 -16.58 -15.68 -1.32
CA SER A 128 -15.54 -16.71 -1.26
C SER A 128 -16.14 -18.11 -1.46
N LYS A 129 -17.27 -18.41 -0.80
CA LYS A 129 -17.96 -19.68 -0.97
C LYS A 129 -18.37 -19.92 -2.43
N ILE A 130 -19.00 -18.94 -3.08
CA ILE A 130 -19.42 -19.10 -4.49
C ILE A 130 -18.21 -19.30 -5.41
N ALA A 131 -17.16 -18.48 -5.26
CA ALA A 131 -15.96 -18.59 -6.09
C ALA A 131 -15.29 -19.96 -5.92
N LEU A 132 -15.18 -20.46 -4.69
CA LEU A 132 -14.62 -21.77 -4.39
C LEU A 132 -15.46 -22.90 -4.98
N GLU A 133 -16.78 -22.86 -4.88
CA GLU A 133 -17.67 -23.88 -5.44
C GLU A 133 -17.57 -23.94 -6.97
N GLU A 134 -17.51 -22.79 -7.65
CA GLU A 134 -17.35 -22.76 -9.11
C GLU A 134 -15.97 -23.28 -9.55
N VAL A 135 -14.90 -22.95 -8.82
CA VAL A 135 -13.56 -23.52 -9.07
C VAL A 135 -13.58 -25.04 -8.85
N LYS A 136 -14.17 -25.53 -7.76
CA LYS A 136 -14.30 -26.97 -7.47
C LYS A 136 -15.08 -27.69 -8.56
N LYS A 137 -16.19 -27.12 -9.01
CA LYS A 137 -17.02 -27.65 -10.09
C LYS A 137 -16.24 -27.73 -11.40
N HIS A 138 -15.40 -26.74 -11.70
CA HIS A 138 -14.54 -26.78 -12.86
C HIS A 138 -13.52 -27.92 -12.74
N ILE A 139 -12.80 -28.00 -11.61
CA ILE A 139 -11.77 -29.03 -11.36
C ILE A 139 -12.36 -30.44 -11.41
N LYS A 140 -13.56 -30.66 -10.83
CA LYS A 140 -14.24 -31.97 -10.83
C LYS A 140 -14.64 -32.46 -12.22
N LYS A 141 -14.83 -31.56 -13.19
CA LYS A 141 -15.21 -31.93 -14.57
C LYS A 141 -14.03 -32.34 -15.43
N LEU A 142 -12.80 -32.10 -14.96
CA LEU A 142 -11.60 -32.44 -15.71
C LEU A 142 -11.37 -33.94 -15.73
N SER A 143 -10.98 -34.46 -16.88
CA SER A 143 -10.39 -35.79 -16.99
C SER A 143 -9.06 -35.89 -16.24
N LYS A 144 -8.59 -37.12 -16.01
CA LYS A 144 -7.31 -37.37 -15.33
C LYS A 144 -6.13 -36.68 -16.04
N ASP A 145 -6.14 -36.67 -17.37
CA ASP A 145 -5.08 -36.08 -18.18
C ASP A 145 -5.13 -34.55 -18.16
N GLU A 146 -6.33 -33.96 -18.24
CA GLU A 146 -6.51 -32.50 -18.11
C GLU A 146 -6.09 -31.99 -16.73
N TYR A 147 -6.43 -32.73 -15.67
CA TYR A 147 -6.01 -32.40 -14.32
C TYR A 147 -4.48 -32.42 -14.19
N LYS A 148 -3.82 -33.46 -14.73
CA LYS A 148 -2.35 -33.57 -14.73
C LYS A 148 -1.73 -32.38 -15.47
N LYS A 149 -2.25 -32.03 -16.65
CA LYS A 149 -1.79 -30.89 -17.45
C LYS A 149 -1.94 -29.57 -16.70
N LEU A 150 -3.07 -29.33 -16.02
CA LEU A 150 -3.24 -28.12 -15.19
C LEU A 150 -2.24 -28.07 -14.03
N ARG A 151 -1.97 -29.22 -13.38
CA ARG A 151 -1.00 -29.30 -12.29
C ARG A 151 0.40 -28.95 -12.77
N GLU A 152 0.80 -29.45 -13.94
CA GLU A 152 2.08 -29.10 -14.59
C GLU A 152 2.13 -27.61 -14.96
N GLN A 153 1.03 -27.04 -15.48
CA GLN A 153 0.96 -25.61 -15.77
C GLN A 153 1.11 -24.74 -14.53
N ILE A 154 0.53 -25.14 -13.40
CA ILE A 154 0.74 -24.44 -12.12
C ILE A 154 2.20 -24.52 -11.71
N TYR A 155 2.85 -25.67 -11.89
CA TYR A 155 4.26 -25.82 -11.54
C TYR A 155 5.17 -24.89 -12.38
N VAL A 156 4.87 -24.74 -13.68
CA VAL A 156 5.66 -23.90 -14.59
C VAL A 156 5.33 -22.41 -14.43
N ASN A 157 4.05 -22.05 -14.39
CA ASN A 157 3.59 -20.66 -14.45
C ASN A 157 3.32 -20.05 -13.06
N GLY A 158 3.28 -20.87 -12.01
CA GLY A 158 2.90 -20.49 -10.64
C GLY A 158 1.40 -20.20 -10.45
N ILE A 159 0.75 -19.61 -11.45
CA ILE A 159 -0.66 -19.21 -11.43
C ILE A 159 -1.33 -19.64 -12.73
N ILE A 160 -2.53 -20.21 -12.62
CA ILE A 160 -3.41 -20.49 -13.76
C ILE A 160 -4.75 -19.78 -13.60
N GLU A 161 -5.47 -19.61 -14.71
CA GLU A 161 -6.78 -18.97 -14.74
C GLU A 161 -7.88 -20.00 -14.98
N ILE A 162 -8.82 -20.10 -14.04
CA ILE A 162 -10.03 -20.94 -14.17
C ILE A 162 -11.23 -20.04 -14.44
N PRO A 163 -11.98 -20.27 -15.53
CA PRO A 163 -13.21 -19.52 -15.81
C PRO A 163 -14.31 -19.90 -14.81
N ILE A 164 -14.92 -18.88 -14.18
CA ILE A 164 -15.99 -19.04 -13.18
C ILE A 164 -17.17 -18.10 -13.48
N ILE A 165 -18.33 -18.45 -12.90
CA ILE A 165 -19.55 -17.63 -12.97
C ILE A 165 -19.85 -17.07 -11.57
N LEU A 166 -19.76 -15.75 -11.41
CA LEU A 166 -20.27 -15.07 -10.21
C LEU A 166 -21.64 -14.42 -10.46
N PRO A 167 -22.47 -14.19 -9.42
CA PRO A 167 -23.74 -13.49 -9.55
C PRO A 167 -23.56 -12.13 -10.24
N LYS A 168 -24.49 -11.74 -11.14
CA LYS A 168 -24.39 -10.53 -11.97
C LYS A 168 -24.16 -9.22 -11.19
N ARG A 169 -24.52 -9.17 -9.90
CA ARG A 169 -24.31 -8.01 -9.01
C ARG A 169 -22.89 -7.92 -8.42
N THR A 170 -22.05 -8.92 -8.63
CA THR A 170 -20.70 -8.98 -8.06
C THR A 170 -19.75 -8.08 -8.84
N LYS A 171 -19.30 -6.99 -8.21
CA LYS A 171 -18.29 -6.10 -8.80
C LYS A 171 -16.88 -6.66 -8.52
N LEU A 172 -16.01 -6.63 -9.53
CA LEU A 172 -14.63 -7.12 -9.43
C LEU A 172 -13.83 -6.42 -8.33
N ILE A 173 -13.97 -5.09 -8.22
CA ILE A 173 -13.20 -4.28 -7.26
C ILE A 173 -13.50 -4.68 -5.81
N PRO A 174 -14.77 -4.76 -5.35
CA PRO A 174 -15.10 -5.31 -4.04
C PRO A 174 -14.57 -6.73 -3.81
N LEU A 175 -14.65 -7.61 -4.81
CA LEU A 175 -14.16 -8.98 -4.70
C LEU A 175 -12.65 -9.05 -4.50
N GLN A 176 -11.88 -8.30 -5.29
CA GLN A 176 -10.43 -8.20 -5.11
C GLN A 176 -10.07 -7.59 -3.75
N ARG A 177 -10.85 -6.61 -3.28
CA ARG A 177 -10.70 -6.06 -1.93
C ARG A 177 -10.96 -7.10 -0.85
N HIS A 178 -11.99 -7.93 -1.00
CA HIS A 178 -12.27 -9.03 -0.08
C HIS A 178 -11.16 -10.08 -0.08
N LEU A 179 -10.62 -10.43 -1.24
CA LEU A 179 -9.51 -11.37 -1.35
C LEU A 179 -8.24 -10.83 -0.68
N LYS A 180 -7.87 -9.58 -0.98
CA LYS A 180 -6.71 -8.92 -0.36
C LYS A 180 -6.86 -8.82 1.15
N ARG A 181 -8.08 -8.53 1.63
CA ARG A 181 -8.37 -8.47 3.05
C ARG A 181 -8.32 -9.88 3.64
N TYR A 182 -9.18 -10.81 3.20
CA TYR A 182 -9.37 -12.13 3.81
C TYR A 182 -8.83 -13.29 2.94
N PRO A 183 -7.53 -13.40 2.64
CA PRO A 183 -7.04 -14.41 1.70
C PRO A 183 -7.34 -15.86 2.15
N LYS A 184 -7.33 -16.11 3.46
CA LYS A 184 -7.56 -17.44 4.04
C LYS A 184 -8.90 -18.07 3.64
N ILE A 185 -9.98 -17.28 3.54
CA ILE A 185 -11.30 -17.81 3.16
C ILE A 185 -11.41 -18.11 1.65
N PHE A 186 -10.50 -17.59 0.83
CA PHE A 186 -10.43 -17.84 -0.62
C PHE A 186 -9.46 -18.97 -0.99
N LYS A 187 -8.82 -19.61 0.00
CA LYS A 187 -7.88 -20.73 -0.16
C LYS A 187 -6.78 -20.43 -1.20
N ASN A 188 -6.71 -21.19 -2.29
CA ASN A 188 -5.67 -21.06 -3.30
C ASN A 188 -5.99 -20.04 -4.40
N ILE A 189 -7.11 -19.32 -4.30
CA ILE A 189 -7.41 -18.21 -5.20
C ILE A 189 -6.54 -17.02 -4.78
N VAL A 190 -5.69 -16.55 -5.70
CA VAL A 190 -4.74 -15.46 -5.49
C VAL A 190 -5.12 -14.18 -6.24
N GLY A 191 -6.08 -14.27 -7.15
CA GLY A 191 -6.54 -13.11 -7.91
C GLY A 191 -7.83 -13.37 -8.68
N PHE A 192 -8.34 -12.29 -9.25
CA PHE A 192 -9.49 -12.33 -10.15
C PHE A 192 -9.25 -11.42 -11.34
N ARG A 193 -9.58 -11.90 -12.53
CA ARG A 193 -9.46 -11.14 -13.78
C ARG A 193 -10.75 -11.19 -14.57
N ARG A 194 -11.11 -10.09 -15.24
CA ARG A 194 -12.22 -10.12 -16.20
C ARG A 194 -11.74 -10.71 -17.53
N PRO A 195 -12.50 -11.62 -18.14
CA PRO A 195 -12.24 -12.04 -19.50
C PRO A 195 -12.40 -10.86 -20.46
N HIS A 196 -11.67 -10.87 -21.57
CA HIS A 196 -11.82 -9.86 -22.63
C HIS A 196 -13.26 -9.89 -23.16
N ALA A 197 -13.76 -8.71 -23.56
CA ALA A 197 -15.15 -8.53 -23.97
C ALA A 197 -15.59 -9.49 -25.10
N ASN A 198 -14.66 -9.87 -25.97
CA ASN A 198 -14.88 -10.73 -27.14
C ASN A 198 -14.41 -12.18 -26.96
N SER A 199 -13.99 -12.58 -25.76
CA SER A 199 -13.48 -13.93 -25.51
C SER A 199 -14.57 -15.01 -25.64
N GLU A 200 -14.19 -16.18 -26.14
CA GLU A 200 -15.08 -17.34 -26.26
C GLU A 200 -15.66 -17.78 -24.91
N ILE A 201 -14.84 -17.70 -23.85
CA ILE A 201 -15.24 -17.96 -22.47
C ILE A 201 -16.43 -17.07 -22.05
N ARG A 202 -16.48 -15.81 -22.48
CA ARG A 202 -17.63 -14.94 -22.22
C ARG A 202 -18.87 -15.36 -23.00
N LYS A 203 -18.71 -15.84 -24.24
CA LYS A 203 -19.82 -16.41 -25.05
C LYS A 203 -20.39 -17.67 -24.41
N GLN A 204 -19.56 -18.44 -23.71
CA GLN A 204 -19.96 -19.63 -22.94
C GLN A 204 -20.61 -19.29 -21.58
N GLY A 205 -20.77 -18.01 -21.25
CA GLY A 205 -21.47 -17.55 -20.05
C GLY A 205 -20.60 -17.29 -18.82
N TYR A 206 -19.29 -17.53 -18.89
CA TYR A 206 -18.35 -17.21 -17.81
C TYR A 206 -18.07 -15.69 -17.75
N ASN A 207 -18.00 -15.14 -16.56
CA ASN A 207 -17.86 -13.69 -16.37
C ASN A 207 -16.58 -13.27 -15.62
N LEU A 208 -15.80 -14.23 -15.13
CA LEU A 208 -14.55 -14.00 -14.43
C LEU A 208 -13.57 -15.15 -14.64
N TYR A 209 -12.28 -14.85 -14.49
CA TYR A 209 -11.25 -15.83 -14.19
C TYR A 209 -10.88 -15.75 -12.71
N ALA A 210 -10.88 -16.89 -12.03
CA ALA A 210 -10.21 -17.07 -10.76
C ALA A 210 -8.75 -17.47 -11.05
N GLN A 211 -7.80 -16.69 -10.54
CA GLN A 211 -6.38 -17.02 -10.60
C GLN A 211 -6.05 -17.91 -9.41
N ILE A 212 -5.56 -19.11 -9.66
CA ILE A 212 -5.25 -20.09 -8.62
C ILE A 212 -3.79 -20.54 -8.69
N ASN A 213 -3.20 -20.84 -7.54
CA ASN A 213 -1.80 -21.31 -7.45
C ASN A 213 -1.66 -22.78 -7.01
N ARG A 214 -2.76 -23.47 -6.67
CA ARG A 214 -2.83 -24.89 -6.31
C ARG A 214 -4.22 -25.45 -6.58
N LEU A 215 -4.33 -26.76 -6.82
CA LEU A 215 -5.59 -27.45 -7.13
C LEU A 215 -6.32 -28.03 -5.91
N ASP A 216 -5.78 -27.89 -4.69
CA ASP A 216 -6.31 -28.50 -3.47
C ASP A 216 -7.38 -27.61 -2.79
N PHE A 217 -8.67 -27.88 -3.05
CA PHE A 217 -9.81 -27.03 -2.66
C PHE A 217 -10.87 -27.69 -1.78
#